data_AF-V7PEJ8-F1
#
_entry.id   AF-V7PEJ8-F1
#
_cell.length_a   1.000
_cell.length_b   1.000
_cell.length_c   1.000
_cell.angle_alpha   90.00
_cell.angle_beta   90.00
_cell.angle_gamma   90.00
#
_symmetry.space_group_name_H-M   'P 1'
#
loop_
_entity.id
_entity.type
_entity.pdbx_description
1 polymer ?
#
loop_
_entity_poly.entity_id
_entity_poly.type
_entity_poly.pdbx_seq_one_letter_code
_entity_poly.pdbx_strand_id
1 'polypeptide(L)'
;MESGEVKNGEVKNGEVKNGEVKNGEVVEEVKNGQVVEEVKNGQVVEEVGEEVVEEVVEEVGEEVGEEVVEEVGEVNEKVKNGEVGNDESDVSDDVSKDPSVEDSSDEEMSEDEVSEDESHLVGNVNVNDIIEIISDNEPETLTKIFNVMAENRCLKYYPLITPYHNIEKLIDILLDVNYEYENTWCVHYHAKFICKLFYEGLIPVANKQKIRYMKDLKIRMYREYLLIPKIHFIRSCMHPSEIHISKKVKKKCKQFYITINKDFDGVVNGIIEKHGQNWLYPFIQKEFKKIFEKKVKYKNVQMHSIELWHENELVAGELGNTVGSVYTSLTGFQRKNSAGTIQLCALAKLLEFQNFQLWDLGMLLPYKKEIGSKEIPMKEFFDKHRKFKYIDAEFKVPFMDKLNCAVLIRGIDPSDPTIQLTQPNPT
;
A
#
# COMPACT_ATOMS: atom_id res chain seq x y z
N MET A 1 21.35 -46.98 -51.30
CA MET A 1 21.23 -46.36 -52.64
C MET A 1 19.75 -46.41 -52.97
N GLU A 2 18.99 -45.34 -53.14
CA GLU A 2 19.23 -43.90 -53.23
C GLU A 2 17.85 -43.21 -53.13
N SER A 3 17.82 -41.99 -52.56
CA SER A 3 16.94 -40.81 -52.76
C SER A 3 15.48 -40.97 -53.24
N GLY A 4 14.47 -40.21 -52.77
CA GLY A 4 14.47 -38.97 -51.98
C GLY A 4 13.07 -38.33 -51.83
N GLU A 5 12.99 -37.43 -50.84
CA GLU A 5 12.15 -36.22 -50.58
C GLU A 5 10.68 -36.11 -51.05
N VAL A 6 9.67 -36.07 -50.14
CA VAL A 6 9.08 -34.95 -49.33
C VAL A 6 7.98 -34.14 -50.06
N LYS A 7 6.75 -34.13 -49.49
CA LYS A 7 5.99 -32.94 -49.00
C LYS A 7 4.56 -33.32 -48.57
N ASN A 8 4.21 -33.01 -47.31
CA ASN A 8 2.87 -33.12 -46.73
C ASN A 8 2.06 -31.84 -46.95
N GLY A 9 0.78 -32.00 -47.30
CA GLY A 9 -0.25 -30.95 -47.35
C GLY A 9 -1.44 -31.28 -46.44
N GLU A 10 -1.83 -30.27 -45.67
CA GLU A 10 -3.12 -29.92 -45.04
C GLU A 10 -4.28 -30.93 -44.97
N VAL A 11 -4.93 -31.07 -43.80
CA VAL A 11 -6.42 -30.98 -43.65
C VAL A 11 -6.79 -30.51 -42.22
N LYS A 12 -7.77 -29.60 -42.12
CA LYS A 12 -8.39 -29.05 -40.89
C LYS A 12 -9.70 -29.75 -40.49
N ASN A 13 -10.01 -29.63 -39.19
CA ASN A 13 -11.30 -29.56 -38.48
C ASN A 13 -12.19 -30.81 -38.26
N GLY A 14 -12.57 -31.02 -36.98
CA GLY A 14 -13.74 -31.81 -36.55
C GLY A 14 -13.77 -32.09 -35.04
N GLU A 15 -14.70 -31.46 -34.31
CA GLU A 15 -15.04 -31.68 -32.90
C GLU A 15 -15.63 -33.08 -32.63
N VAL A 16 -15.43 -33.68 -31.44
CA VAL A 16 -16.47 -34.38 -30.60
C VAL A 16 -15.94 -34.56 -29.16
N LYS A 17 -16.84 -34.42 -28.18
CA LYS A 17 -16.67 -34.44 -26.71
C LYS A 17 -16.72 -35.84 -26.04
N ASN A 18 -16.00 -35.93 -24.91
CA ASN A 18 -16.21 -36.61 -23.61
C ASN A 18 -16.49 -38.13 -23.46
N GLY A 19 -15.73 -38.77 -22.55
CA GLY A 19 -16.09 -39.99 -21.83
C GLY A 19 -14.98 -40.48 -20.87
N GLU A 20 -15.31 -40.66 -19.60
CA GLU A 20 -14.46 -41.09 -18.46
C GLU A 20 -13.92 -42.53 -18.61
N VAL A 21 -12.75 -42.86 -18.00
CA VAL A 21 -12.48 -44.02 -17.11
C VAL A 21 -11.02 -43.98 -16.57
N LYS A 22 -10.87 -44.51 -15.35
CA LYS A 22 -9.74 -44.48 -14.40
C LYS A 22 -8.54 -45.41 -14.69
N ASN A 23 -7.38 -44.97 -14.19
CA ASN A 23 -6.22 -45.64 -13.58
C ASN A 23 -5.54 -46.85 -14.25
N GLY A 24 -4.22 -46.70 -14.49
CA GLY A 24 -3.23 -47.78 -14.39
C GLY A 24 -2.08 -47.68 -15.38
N GLU A 25 -0.86 -47.59 -14.82
CA GLU A 25 0.45 -47.88 -15.43
C GLU A 25 1.24 -46.73 -16.10
N VAL A 26 2.42 -46.54 -15.52
CA VAL A 26 3.50 -45.61 -15.85
C VAL A 26 4.33 -46.23 -16.99
N VAL A 27 4.62 -45.42 -18.01
CA VAL A 27 5.78 -45.62 -18.88
C VAL A 27 6.50 -44.28 -18.95
N GLU A 28 7.75 -44.27 -18.50
CA GLU A 28 8.69 -43.15 -18.59
C GLU A 28 8.96 -42.81 -20.06
N GLU A 29 8.77 -41.54 -20.44
CA GLU A 29 9.57 -40.93 -21.49
C GLU A 29 10.05 -39.54 -21.04
N VAL A 30 11.36 -39.39 -21.03
CA VAL A 30 12.10 -38.19 -20.66
C VAL A 30 12.35 -37.38 -21.94
N LYS A 31 11.95 -36.10 -21.92
CA LYS A 31 12.71 -34.89 -22.32
C LYS A 31 11.80 -33.82 -22.93
N ASN A 32 11.53 -32.76 -22.16
CA ASN A 32 12.18 -31.45 -22.32
C ASN A 32 11.50 -30.44 -21.39
N GLY A 33 12.31 -29.80 -20.55
CA GLY A 33 11.88 -28.97 -19.44
C GLY A 33 10.97 -27.82 -19.83
N GLN A 34 9.72 -27.93 -19.40
CA GLN A 34 8.85 -26.81 -19.07
C GLN A 34 8.17 -27.17 -17.75
N VAL A 35 8.67 -26.60 -16.66
CA VAL A 35 7.95 -26.61 -15.39
C VAL A 35 6.94 -25.46 -15.47
N VAL A 36 5.66 -25.83 -15.45
CA VAL A 36 4.56 -24.89 -15.19
C VAL A 36 4.48 -24.75 -13.68
N GLU A 37 4.99 -23.66 -13.13
CA GLU A 37 4.90 -23.38 -11.69
C GLU A 37 3.52 -22.79 -11.35
N GLU A 38 2.83 -23.43 -10.41
CA GLU A 38 1.65 -22.88 -9.74
C GLU A 38 2.05 -21.68 -8.88
N VAL A 39 1.57 -20.49 -9.26
CA VAL A 39 1.77 -19.25 -8.50
C VAL A 39 0.91 -19.27 -7.23
N LYS A 40 1.51 -19.65 -6.10
CA LYS A 40 1.06 -19.23 -4.77
C LYS A 40 2.03 -18.18 -4.23
N ASN A 41 1.54 -16.95 -4.12
CA ASN A 41 2.09 -15.88 -3.29
C ASN A 41 3.61 -15.68 -3.36
N GLY A 42 4.10 -15.18 -4.49
CA GLY A 42 5.15 -14.14 -4.52
C GLY A 42 6.40 -14.32 -3.65
N GLN A 43 6.94 -15.53 -3.52
CA GLN A 43 8.27 -15.76 -2.97
C GLN A 43 9.04 -16.74 -3.85
N VAL A 44 10.19 -16.29 -4.35
CA VAL A 44 11.28 -17.18 -4.75
C VAL A 44 11.90 -17.68 -3.45
N VAL A 45 11.74 -18.98 -3.17
CA VAL A 45 12.48 -19.68 -2.12
C VAL A 45 13.50 -20.53 -2.85
N GLU A 46 14.79 -20.21 -2.72
CA GLU A 46 15.84 -21.18 -3.05
C GLU A 46 15.80 -22.28 -2.00
N GLU A 47 15.21 -23.44 -2.35
CA GLU A 47 15.51 -24.69 -1.67
C GLU A 47 16.83 -25.23 -2.25
N VAL A 48 17.92 -25.08 -1.50
CA VAL A 48 19.14 -25.85 -1.75
C VAL A 48 18.88 -27.25 -1.18
N GLY A 49 18.70 -28.22 -2.07
CA GLY A 49 18.70 -29.63 -1.71
C GLY A 49 20.09 -30.02 -1.18
N GLU A 50 20.12 -30.63 0.00
CA GLU A 50 21.28 -31.36 0.50
C GLU A 50 21.55 -32.56 -0.43
N GLU A 51 22.53 -32.42 -1.32
CA GLU A 51 23.28 -33.58 -1.80
C GLU A 51 24.44 -33.85 -0.83
N VAL A 52 24.43 -35.05 -0.28
CA VAL A 52 25.49 -35.61 0.55
C VAL A 52 26.75 -35.74 -0.30
N VAL A 53 27.72 -34.87 -0.06
CA VAL A 53 29.11 -35.07 -0.49
C VAL A 53 29.94 -35.21 0.78
N GLU A 54 30.44 -36.43 1.03
CA GLU A 54 31.49 -36.67 2.01
C GLU A 54 32.75 -35.91 1.58
N GLU A 55 33.05 -34.80 2.24
CA GLU A 55 34.39 -34.21 2.24
C GLU A 55 34.87 -34.09 3.69
N VAL A 56 36.05 -34.66 3.92
CA VAL A 56 36.76 -34.71 5.20
C VAL A 56 37.15 -33.28 5.59
N VAL A 57 36.63 -32.78 6.72
CA VAL A 57 37.07 -31.53 7.33
C VAL A 57 37.81 -31.85 8.62
N GLU A 58 39.10 -31.55 8.64
CA GLU A 58 39.92 -31.50 9.86
C GLU A 58 39.38 -30.41 10.80
N GLU A 59 39.22 -30.77 12.07
CA GLU A 59 38.86 -29.86 13.16
C GLU A 59 39.92 -28.77 13.35
N VAL A 60 39.50 -27.51 13.28
CA VAL A 60 40.11 -26.43 14.06
C VAL A 60 38.98 -25.55 14.59
N GLY A 61 38.77 -25.60 15.90
CA GLY A 61 37.74 -24.81 16.58
C GLY A 61 38.14 -23.35 16.73
N GLU A 62 37.13 -22.48 16.82
CA GLU A 62 37.23 -21.21 17.54
C GLU A 62 35.82 -20.64 17.83
N GLU A 63 35.78 -19.80 18.86
CA GLU A 63 34.70 -19.63 19.82
C GLU A 63 33.47 -18.81 19.36
N VAL A 64 32.34 -19.10 20.00
CA VAL A 64 31.06 -18.38 19.91
C VAL A 64 31.18 -17.01 20.59
N GLY A 65 30.97 -15.93 19.83
CA GLY A 65 30.81 -14.57 20.35
C GLY A 65 29.39 -14.07 20.18
N GLU A 66 28.76 -13.65 21.28
CA GLU A 66 27.40 -13.08 21.37
C GLU A 66 27.20 -11.84 20.47
N GLU A 67 26.09 -11.82 19.72
CA GLU A 67 25.60 -10.63 19.02
C GLU A 67 24.93 -9.66 20.01
N VAL A 68 25.54 -8.50 20.23
CA VAL A 68 24.92 -7.35 20.89
C VAL A 68 24.32 -6.44 19.81
N VAL A 69 22.99 -6.30 19.81
CA VAL A 69 22.25 -5.34 18.98
C VAL A 69 22.11 -4.04 19.77
N GLU A 70 22.82 -2.98 19.37
CA GLU A 70 22.57 -1.63 19.87
C GLU A 70 21.53 -0.92 18.99
N GLU A 71 20.35 -0.68 19.55
CA GLU A 71 19.41 0.32 19.04
C GLU A 71 19.87 1.71 19.51
N VAL A 72 20.14 2.62 18.58
CA VAL A 72 20.45 4.02 18.91
C VAL A 72 19.13 4.77 19.05
N GLY A 73 18.76 5.05 20.30
CA GLY A 73 17.69 5.98 20.67
C GLY A 73 18.19 7.43 20.74
N GLU A 74 17.35 8.36 20.32
CA GLU A 74 17.58 9.80 20.37
C GLU A 74 17.85 10.29 21.80
N VAL A 75 18.95 11.03 21.98
CA VAL A 75 19.33 11.66 23.25
C VAL A 75 18.74 13.07 23.30
N ASN A 76 17.80 13.30 24.23
CA ASN A 76 17.36 14.64 24.62
C ASN A 76 18.35 15.21 25.66
N GLU A 77 19.04 16.29 25.30
CA GLU A 77 19.80 17.10 26.26
C GLU A 77 18.85 17.92 27.14
N LYS A 78 18.90 17.71 28.46
CA LYS A 78 18.37 18.64 29.47
C LYS A 78 19.52 19.36 30.15
N VAL A 79 19.64 20.65 29.87
CA VAL A 79 20.49 21.59 30.59
C VAL A 79 19.88 21.85 31.98
N LYS A 80 20.71 21.74 33.02
CA LYS A 80 20.40 22.14 34.40
C LYS A 80 20.73 23.61 34.60
N ASN A 81 19.79 24.35 35.17
CA ASN A 81 19.95 25.46 36.13
C ASN A 81 18.77 25.26 37.11
N GLY A 82 18.85 25.23 38.43
CA GLY A 82 19.77 25.86 39.37
C GLY A 82 19.06 27.04 40.03
N GLU A 83 18.29 26.82 41.11
CA GLU A 83 17.91 27.81 42.14
C GLU A 83 17.12 27.10 43.27
N VAL A 84 17.67 27.08 44.50
CA VAL A 84 17.43 27.98 45.66
C VAL A 84 16.07 27.69 46.34
N GLY A 85 16.18 27.32 47.62
CA GLY A 85 15.06 26.90 48.47
C GLY A 85 14.21 28.05 48.98
N ASN A 86 13.02 27.70 49.45
CA ASN A 86 12.15 28.57 50.23
C ASN A 86 11.68 27.84 51.49
N ASP A 87 11.87 28.55 52.60
CA ASP A 87 11.31 28.31 53.93
C ASP A 87 9.83 28.77 54.00
N GLU A 88 9.23 28.39 55.13
CA GLU A 88 7.84 28.35 55.56
C GLU A 88 7.06 29.68 55.68
N SER A 89 5.76 29.50 56.00
CA SER A 89 4.82 30.37 56.74
C SER A 89 4.05 31.39 55.88
N ASP A 90 2.79 31.78 56.14
CA ASP A 90 1.70 31.35 57.01
C ASP A 90 0.44 32.19 56.61
N VAL A 91 -0.76 31.72 56.98
CA VAL A 91 -1.92 32.54 57.42
C VAL A 91 -2.79 33.33 56.39
N SER A 92 -3.99 32.75 56.17
CA SER A 92 -5.36 33.26 56.39
C SER A 92 -6.12 34.26 55.49
N ASP A 93 -7.43 33.96 55.47
CA ASP A 93 -8.64 34.78 55.28
C ASP A 93 -9.00 35.27 53.87
N ASP A 94 -10.26 35.47 53.47
CA ASP A 94 -11.61 34.95 53.75
C ASP A 94 -12.52 35.78 52.76
N VAL A 95 -13.74 35.31 52.52
CA VAL A 95 -14.90 36.11 52.05
C VAL A 95 -15.04 36.52 50.56
N SER A 96 -15.88 35.72 49.88
CA SER A 96 -17.03 36.07 48.98
C SER A 96 -17.05 37.35 48.13
N LYS A 97 -17.43 37.20 46.84
CA LYS A 97 -18.70 37.71 46.25
C LYS A 97 -18.70 37.58 44.71
N ASP A 98 -19.67 36.83 44.20
CA ASP A 98 -20.38 37.16 42.94
C ASP A 98 -21.29 38.37 43.24
N PRO A 99 -21.70 39.24 42.27
CA PRO A 99 -22.39 38.81 41.05
C PRO A 99 -22.18 39.67 39.77
N SER A 100 -22.54 39.07 38.63
CA SER A 100 -23.24 39.64 37.45
C SER A 100 -22.82 41.00 36.85
N VAL A 101 -22.62 41.05 35.51
CA VAL A 101 -23.38 41.87 34.54
C VAL A 101 -22.79 41.69 33.12
N GLU A 102 -23.68 41.24 32.22
CA GLU A 102 -23.94 41.61 30.83
C GLU A 102 -22.80 41.93 29.82
N ASP A 103 -22.79 41.10 28.77
CA ASP A 103 -22.98 41.48 27.36
C ASP A 103 -21.87 42.31 26.66
N SER A 104 -21.13 41.65 25.77
CA SER A 104 -20.78 42.22 24.46
C SER A 104 -20.20 41.13 23.56
N SER A 105 -20.65 41.19 22.31
CA SER A 105 -20.03 40.65 21.12
C SER A 105 -18.51 40.80 21.13
N ASP A 106 -17.79 39.80 20.65
CA ASP A 106 -17.03 39.95 19.40
C ASP A 106 -16.40 38.60 18.99
N GLU A 107 -16.37 38.42 17.68
CA GLU A 107 -15.75 37.33 16.95
C GLU A 107 -14.25 37.29 17.25
N GLU A 108 -13.74 36.20 17.85
CA GLU A 108 -12.30 35.96 17.86
C GLU A 108 -11.88 35.02 16.74
N MET A 109 -11.18 35.67 15.83
CA MET A 109 -10.51 35.25 14.62
C MET A 109 -9.75 33.92 14.72
N SER A 110 -9.88 33.16 13.65
CA SER A 110 -8.95 32.15 13.19
C SER A 110 -7.55 32.73 12.99
N GLU A 111 -6.57 32.23 13.73
CA GLU A 111 -5.15 32.33 13.35
C GLU A 111 -4.80 31.14 12.45
N ASP A 112 -5.25 31.22 11.20
CA ASP A 112 -4.60 30.56 10.08
C ASP A 112 -3.52 31.53 9.57
N GLU A 113 -2.25 31.15 9.67
CA GLU A 113 -1.21 31.48 8.68
C GLU A 113 0.06 30.67 9.01
N VAL A 114 0.05 29.38 8.68
CA VAL A 114 1.29 28.64 8.45
C VAL A 114 1.66 28.86 6.98
N SER A 115 2.59 29.80 6.79
CA SER A 115 3.33 30.09 5.56
C SER A 115 3.35 28.95 4.55
N GLU A 116 2.55 29.10 3.49
CA GLU A 116 2.73 28.36 2.25
C GLU A 116 3.97 28.90 1.53
N ASP A 117 5.13 28.32 1.83
CA ASP A 117 6.32 28.50 1.00
C ASP A 117 6.19 27.60 -0.24
N GLU A 118 5.27 27.98 -1.14
CA GLU A 118 5.24 27.52 -2.52
C GLU A 118 6.30 28.28 -3.32
N SER A 119 7.58 28.01 -3.05
CA SER A 119 8.63 28.34 -4.01
C SER A 119 8.48 27.45 -5.25
N HIS A 120 8.12 28.09 -6.35
CA HIS A 120 7.92 27.56 -7.69
C HIS A 120 8.95 26.47 -8.11
N LEU A 121 8.60 25.19 -8.01
CA LEU A 121 9.30 24.05 -8.65
C LEU A 121 8.82 23.82 -10.11
N VAL A 122 8.56 24.90 -10.84
CA VAL A 122 8.11 24.82 -12.24
C VAL A 122 9.30 24.42 -13.12
N GLY A 123 9.60 23.12 -13.21
CA GLY A 123 10.72 22.62 -14.04
C GLY A 123 11.60 21.53 -13.44
N ASN A 124 11.59 21.34 -12.12
CA ASN A 124 12.67 20.59 -11.46
C ASN A 124 12.48 19.07 -11.52
N VAL A 125 12.95 18.51 -12.63
CA VAL A 125 13.42 17.11 -12.76
C VAL A 125 14.94 17.06 -12.97
N ASN A 126 15.62 18.20 -12.96
CA ASN A 126 17.06 18.30 -13.10
C ASN A 126 17.76 17.78 -11.84
N VAL A 127 18.56 16.73 -12.00
CA VAL A 127 19.27 16.06 -10.92
C VAL A 127 20.26 16.99 -10.20
N ASN A 128 20.93 17.90 -10.91
CA ASN A 128 21.92 18.78 -10.28
C ASN A 128 21.26 19.73 -9.26
N ASP A 129 20.16 20.37 -9.67
CA ASP A 129 19.41 21.29 -8.82
C ASP A 129 18.84 20.54 -7.60
N ILE A 130 18.37 19.29 -7.80
CA ILE A 130 17.86 18.46 -6.70
C ILE A 130 18.98 18.02 -5.75
N ILE A 131 20.16 17.69 -6.27
CA ILE A 131 21.33 17.37 -5.42
C ILE A 131 21.74 18.58 -4.60
N GLU A 132 21.77 19.79 -5.20
CA GLU A 132 22.08 21.03 -4.49
C GLU A 132 21.08 21.27 -3.35
N ILE A 133 19.77 21.16 -3.63
CA ILE A 133 18.72 21.29 -2.62
C ILE A 133 18.91 20.27 -1.47
N ILE A 134 19.17 19.00 -1.76
CA ILE A 134 19.35 17.99 -0.71
C ILE A 134 20.66 18.25 0.05
N SER A 135 21.73 18.66 -0.63
CA SER A 135 23.01 18.98 0.00
C SER A 135 22.87 20.11 1.02
N ASP A 136 22.09 21.14 0.69
CA ASP A 136 21.91 22.31 1.54
C ASP A 136 20.94 22.06 2.71
N ASN A 137 19.86 21.30 2.47
CA ASN A 137 18.79 21.13 3.45
C ASN A 137 18.88 19.82 4.26
N GLU A 138 19.38 18.74 3.65
CA GLU A 138 19.37 17.38 4.22
C GLU A 138 20.66 16.59 3.83
N PRO A 139 21.87 17.08 4.16
CA PRO A 139 23.14 16.46 3.72
C PRO A 139 23.30 14.99 4.15
N GLU A 140 22.69 14.60 5.28
CA GLU A 140 22.65 13.21 5.75
C GLU A 140 21.85 12.31 4.79
N THR A 141 20.76 12.81 4.23
CA THR A 141 19.93 12.11 3.24
C THR A 141 20.72 11.88 1.95
N LEU A 142 21.51 12.86 1.50
CA LEU A 142 22.39 12.69 0.34
C LEU A 142 23.44 11.61 0.59
N THR A 143 24.05 11.61 1.78
CA THR A 143 25.00 10.57 2.21
C THR A 143 24.36 9.19 2.21
N LYS A 144 23.13 9.09 2.71
CA LYS A 144 22.33 7.87 2.70
C LYS A 144 22.05 7.36 1.29
N ILE A 145 21.62 8.22 0.37
CA ILE A 145 21.41 7.89 -1.05
C ILE A 145 22.70 7.30 -1.64
N PHE A 146 23.84 7.96 -1.42
CA PHE A 146 25.13 7.53 -1.93
C PHE A 146 25.51 6.14 -1.39
N ASN A 147 25.42 5.92 -0.08
CA ASN A 147 25.74 4.65 0.56
C ASN A 147 24.85 3.50 0.06
N VAL A 148 23.55 3.76 -0.07
CA VAL A 148 22.57 2.79 -0.58
C VAL A 148 22.90 2.40 -2.02
N MET A 149 23.24 3.36 -2.89
CA MET A 149 23.63 3.08 -4.28
C MET A 149 24.98 2.39 -4.41
N ALA A 150 25.92 2.65 -3.49
CA ALA A 150 27.24 2.02 -3.49
C ALA A 150 27.13 0.51 -3.20
N GLU A 151 26.33 0.15 -2.19
CA GLU A 151 26.11 -1.24 -1.79
C GLU A 151 25.13 -1.99 -2.71
N ASN A 152 24.15 -1.29 -3.30
CA ASN A 152 23.11 -1.90 -4.13
C ASN A 152 23.20 -1.39 -5.57
N ARG A 153 24.15 -1.96 -6.33
CA ARG A 153 24.44 -1.54 -7.71
C ARG A 153 23.21 -1.57 -8.64
N CYS A 154 22.23 -2.42 -8.37
CA CYS A 154 21.00 -2.49 -9.16
C CYS A 154 20.15 -1.22 -9.09
N LEU A 155 20.21 -0.46 -7.99
CA LEU A 155 19.46 0.80 -7.82
C LEU A 155 19.86 1.88 -8.83
N LYS A 156 21.04 1.76 -9.44
CA LYS A 156 21.49 2.63 -10.54
C LYS A 156 20.64 2.50 -11.80
N TYR A 157 19.88 1.42 -11.95
CA TYR A 157 18.99 1.18 -13.10
C TYR A 157 17.53 1.57 -12.83
N TYR A 158 17.21 1.98 -11.60
CA TYR A 158 15.87 2.40 -11.22
C TYR A 158 15.86 3.91 -10.94
N PRO A 159 14.86 4.68 -11.43
CA PRO A 159 14.75 6.09 -11.15
C PRO A 159 14.68 6.36 -9.64
N LEU A 160 15.49 7.30 -9.17
CA LEU A 160 15.39 7.85 -7.83
C LEU A 160 14.30 8.93 -7.83
N ILE A 161 13.32 8.81 -6.94
CA ILE A 161 12.31 9.86 -6.70
C ILE A 161 12.58 10.52 -5.35
N THR A 162 12.43 11.83 -5.26
CA THR A 162 12.57 12.57 -3.99
C THR A 162 11.42 13.56 -3.83
N PRO A 163 11.17 14.08 -2.60
CA PRO A 163 10.15 15.10 -2.37
C PRO A 163 10.33 16.40 -3.16
N TYR A 164 11.54 16.61 -3.69
CA TYR A 164 11.98 17.78 -4.45
C TYR A 164 11.75 17.65 -5.96
N HIS A 165 11.48 16.43 -6.46
CA HIS A 165 11.12 16.24 -7.85
C HIS A 165 9.72 16.80 -8.15
N ASN A 166 9.55 17.37 -9.33
CA ASN A 166 8.24 17.44 -9.96
C ASN A 166 7.84 16.03 -10.44
N ILE A 167 7.11 15.30 -9.59
CA ILE A 167 6.73 13.90 -9.82
C ILE A 167 5.88 13.74 -11.08
N GLU A 168 4.98 14.68 -11.37
CA GLU A 168 4.15 14.64 -12.58
C GLU A 168 4.99 14.67 -13.86
N LYS A 169 5.96 15.59 -13.94
CA LYS A 169 6.90 15.67 -15.08
C LYS A 169 7.84 14.46 -15.14
N LEU A 170 8.24 13.93 -13.99
CA LEU A 170 9.04 12.70 -13.95
C LEU A 170 8.26 11.53 -14.55
N ILE A 171 6.97 11.40 -14.23
CA ILE A 171 6.09 10.40 -14.86
C ILE A 171 6.02 10.61 -16.38
N ASP A 172 5.88 11.85 -16.86
CA ASP A 172 5.87 12.13 -18.30
C ASP A 172 7.14 11.61 -18.98
N ILE A 173 8.32 11.87 -18.39
CA ILE A 173 9.60 11.34 -18.91
C ILE A 173 9.60 9.81 -18.92
N LEU A 174 9.13 9.16 -17.85
CA LEU A 174 9.08 7.70 -17.76
C LEU A 174 8.12 7.09 -18.79
N LEU A 175 7.02 7.77 -19.10
CA LEU A 175 6.09 7.38 -20.15
C LEU A 175 6.73 7.54 -21.54
N ASP A 176 7.41 8.66 -21.78
CA ASP A 176 8.05 8.95 -23.07
C ASP A 176 9.17 7.96 -23.41
N VAL A 177 9.92 7.50 -22.41
CA VAL A 177 10.98 6.49 -22.59
C VAL A 177 10.48 5.05 -22.49
N ASN A 178 9.16 4.84 -22.34
CA ASN A 178 8.53 3.52 -22.18
C ASN A 178 9.18 2.68 -21.06
N TYR A 179 9.20 3.21 -19.83
CA TYR A 179 9.86 2.58 -18.70
C TYR A 179 9.21 1.26 -18.22
N GLU A 180 9.78 0.10 -18.57
CA GLU A 180 9.11 -1.20 -18.35
C GLU A 180 9.36 -1.85 -16.97
N TYR A 181 10.32 -1.35 -16.18
CA TYR A 181 10.79 -2.04 -14.97
C TYR A 181 9.90 -1.85 -13.73
N GLU A 182 8.83 -1.06 -13.84
CA GLU A 182 7.80 -0.77 -12.83
C GLU A 182 8.23 -0.12 -11.50
N ASN A 183 9.51 -0.23 -11.14
CA ASN A 183 10.02 0.14 -9.84
C ASN A 183 10.73 1.48 -9.91
N THR A 184 10.48 2.33 -8.93
CA THR A 184 11.36 3.45 -8.62
C THR A 184 11.81 3.27 -7.18
N TRP A 185 12.70 4.12 -6.68
CA TRP A 185 13.14 4.02 -5.30
C TRP A 185 13.39 5.37 -4.67
N CYS A 186 13.32 5.43 -3.35
CA CYS A 186 13.60 6.63 -2.57
C CYS A 186 13.92 6.31 -1.12
N VAL A 187 14.71 7.17 -0.50
CA VAL A 187 15.05 7.11 0.94
C VAL A 187 14.05 7.85 1.82
N HIS A 188 13.25 8.74 1.22
CA HIS A 188 12.22 9.51 1.90
C HIS A 188 10.94 8.68 1.99
N TYR A 189 10.30 8.70 3.15
CA TYR A 189 9.06 7.96 3.39
C TYR A 189 8.03 8.72 4.22
N HIS A 190 8.21 10.03 4.39
CA HIS A 190 7.35 10.81 5.27
C HIS A 190 5.96 10.97 4.65
N ALA A 191 4.92 11.03 5.47
CA ALA A 191 3.51 11.05 5.06
C ALA A 191 3.20 12.07 3.95
N LYS A 192 3.76 13.29 4.02
CA LYS A 192 3.52 14.34 3.00
C LYS A 192 4.03 13.90 1.62
N PHE A 193 5.20 13.27 1.58
CA PHE A 193 5.76 12.74 0.33
C PHE A 193 4.99 11.52 -0.18
N ILE A 194 4.59 10.61 0.71
CA ILE A 194 3.69 9.49 0.37
C ILE A 194 2.39 10.01 -0.27
N CYS A 195 1.79 11.08 0.27
CA CYS A 195 0.62 11.67 -0.35
C CYS A 195 0.91 12.26 -1.74
N LYS A 196 2.08 12.88 -1.96
CA LYS A 196 2.47 13.32 -3.32
C LYS A 196 2.53 12.15 -4.30
N LEU A 197 3.08 11.01 -3.87
CA LEU A 197 3.14 9.78 -4.68
C LEU A 197 1.74 9.24 -5.01
N PHE A 198 0.86 9.14 -3.99
CA PHE A 198 -0.54 8.73 -4.20
C PHE A 198 -1.28 9.67 -5.14
N TYR A 199 -1.13 10.98 -4.94
CA TYR A 199 -1.77 12.01 -5.76
C TYR A 199 -1.43 11.86 -7.24
N GLU A 200 -0.17 11.50 -7.53
CA GLU A 200 0.28 11.27 -8.90
C GLU A 200 0.05 9.84 -9.41
N GLY A 201 -0.50 8.92 -8.62
CA GLY A 201 -0.90 7.57 -9.07
C GLY A 201 0.17 6.48 -8.89
N LEU A 202 1.22 6.75 -8.12
CA LEU A 202 2.19 5.73 -7.71
C LEU A 202 1.71 4.97 -6.47
N ILE A 203 2.07 3.69 -6.38
CA ILE A 203 1.81 2.86 -5.20
C ILE A 203 3.11 2.70 -4.40
N PRO A 204 3.27 3.36 -3.25
CA PRO A 204 4.44 3.22 -2.39
C PRO A 204 4.40 1.89 -1.63
N VAL A 205 5.43 1.06 -1.82
CA VAL A 205 5.69 -0.13 -0.98
C VAL A 205 7.09 0.00 -0.39
N ALA A 206 7.34 -0.48 0.83
CA ALA A 206 8.69 -0.43 1.39
C ALA A 206 9.49 -1.71 1.17
N ASN A 207 10.81 -1.55 1.20
CA ASN A 207 11.77 -2.64 1.13
C ASN A 207 12.93 -2.37 2.12
N LYS A 208 13.47 -3.44 2.72
CA LYS A 208 14.66 -3.39 3.57
C LYS A 208 15.90 -3.72 2.74
N GLN A 209 16.84 -2.80 2.64
CA GLN A 209 18.16 -3.04 2.05
C GLN A 209 19.21 -3.23 3.14
N LYS A 210 20.11 -4.19 2.95
CA LYS A 210 21.26 -4.38 3.85
C LYS A 210 22.37 -3.45 3.38
N ILE A 211 22.87 -2.60 4.28
CA ILE A 211 23.98 -1.70 4.02
C ILE A 211 25.16 -2.13 4.88
N ARG A 212 26.31 -2.29 4.24
CA ARG A 212 27.59 -2.55 4.91
C ARG A 212 28.35 -1.25 5.04
N TYR A 213 29.03 -1.06 6.16
CA TYR A 213 29.95 0.05 6.34
C TYR A 213 31.12 -0.38 7.20
N MET A 214 32.26 0.29 7.02
CA MET A 214 33.46 0.06 7.82
C MET A 214 33.44 0.97 9.04
N LYS A 215 33.55 0.38 10.23
CA LYS A 215 33.77 1.12 11.49
C LYS A 215 34.75 0.33 12.34
N ASP A 216 35.80 1.00 12.82
CA ASP A 216 36.88 0.40 13.62
C ASP A 216 37.57 -0.78 12.92
N LEU A 217 37.81 -0.67 11.60
CA LEU A 217 38.37 -1.72 10.73
C LEU A 217 37.52 -3.01 10.68
N LYS A 218 36.28 -2.98 11.17
CA LYS A 218 35.32 -4.07 11.08
C LYS A 218 34.18 -3.69 10.14
N ILE A 219 33.72 -4.66 9.35
CA ILE A 219 32.51 -4.52 8.56
C ILE A 219 31.33 -4.64 9.52
N ARG A 220 30.54 -3.57 9.64
CA ARG A 220 29.26 -3.56 10.33
C ARG A 220 28.13 -3.54 9.31
N MET A 221 26.98 -4.09 9.70
CA MET A 221 25.77 -4.08 8.86
C MET A 221 24.63 -3.36 9.57
N TYR A 222 23.90 -2.53 8.84
CA TYR A 222 22.61 -2.02 9.26
C TYR A 222 21.57 -2.22 8.15
N ARG A 223 20.30 -2.11 8.52
CA ARG A 223 19.18 -2.22 7.58
C ARG A 223 18.66 -0.84 7.29
N GLU A 224 18.63 -0.50 6.02
CA GLU A 224 18.06 0.74 5.53
C GLU A 224 16.70 0.49 4.90
N TYR A 225 15.76 1.38 5.18
CA TYR A 225 14.40 1.30 4.68
C TYR A 225 14.25 2.20 3.48
N LEU A 226 13.87 1.61 2.36
CA LEU A 226 13.54 2.31 1.13
C LEU A 226 12.05 2.24 0.89
N LEU A 227 11.51 3.32 0.35
CA LEU A 227 10.26 3.25 -0.39
C LEU A 227 10.59 2.90 -1.84
N ILE A 228 9.72 2.08 -2.43
CA ILE A 228 9.74 1.64 -3.82
C ILE A 228 8.41 2.09 -4.43
N PRO A 229 8.27 3.35 -4.87
CA PRO A 229 7.06 3.80 -5.55
C PRO A 229 6.89 3.03 -6.86
N LYS A 230 5.82 2.25 -6.94
CA LYS A 230 5.49 1.44 -8.11
C LYS A 230 4.73 2.29 -9.13
N ILE A 231 5.24 2.33 -10.35
CA ILE A 231 4.58 2.95 -11.50
C ILE A 231 3.71 1.92 -12.26
N HIS A 232 4.10 0.63 -12.22
CA HIS A 232 3.51 -0.51 -12.93
C HIS A 232 3.40 -0.33 -14.44
N PHE A 233 3.97 -1.27 -15.20
CA PHE A 233 3.90 -1.25 -16.66
C PHE A 233 2.48 -1.62 -17.13
N ILE A 234 1.86 -2.57 -16.44
CA ILE A 234 0.45 -2.93 -16.59
C ILE A 234 -0.25 -2.77 -15.24
N ARG A 235 -1.33 -2.00 -15.22
CA ARG A 235 -2.17 -1.81 -14.04
C ARG A 235 -3.46 -2.62 -14.14
N SER A 236 -3.87 -3.25 -13.05
CA SER A 236 -5.18 -3.89 -12.94
C SER A 236 -6.19 -2.86 -12.47
N CYS A 237 -7.12 -2.47 -13.34
CA CYS A 237 -8.16 -1.51 -12.97
C CYS A 237 -9.51 -1.88 -13.58
N MET A 238 -10.57 -1.25 -13.07
CA MET A 238 -11.90 -1.29 -13.67
C MET A 238 -12.71 -0.07 -13.27
N HIS A 239 -13.79 0.22 -14.00
CA HIS A 239 -14.84 1.06 -13.45
C HIS A 239 -15.62 0.24 -12.40
N PRO A 240 -16.01 0.79 -11.24
CA PRO A 240 -16.65 0.01 -10.18
C PRO A 240 -17.92 -0.77 -10.60
N SER A 241 -18.68 -0.23 -11.57
CA SER A 241 -19.87 -0.89 -12.13
C SER A 241 -19.57 -2.19 -12.91
N GLU A 242 -18.32 -2.40 -13.33
CA GLU A 242 -17.90 -3.56 -14.13
C GLU A 242 -17.70 -4.83 -13.28
N ILE A 243 -17.80 -4.71 -11.95
CA ILE A 243 -17.64 -5.82 -11.01
C ILE A 243 -18.53 -7.02 -11.35
N HIS A 244 -17.92 -8.19 -11.52
CA HIS A 244 -18.64 -9.44 -11.67
C HIS A 244 -19.04 -10.03 -10.31
N ILE A 245 -20.35 -10.06 -10.03
CA ILE A 245 -20.89 -10.61 -8.78
C ILE A 245 -21.53 -11.98 -8.99
N SER A 246 -20.83 -13.03 -8.54
CA SER A 246 -21.32 -14.41 -8.64
C SER A 246 -22.59 -14.68 -7.81
N LYS A 247 -23.37 -15.70 -8.20
CA LYS A 247 -24.56 -16.16 -7.44
C LYS A 247 -24.21 -16.54 -5.99
N LYS A 248 -23.02 -17.10 -5.76
CA LYS A 248 -22.53 -17.49 -4.44
C LYS A 248 -22.34 -16.27 -3.54
N VAL A 249 -21.76 -15.19 -4.05
CA VAL A 249 -21.61 -13.93 -3.33
C VAL A 249 -22.97 -13.33 -2.96
N LYS A 250 -23.91 -13.26 -3.93
CA LYS A 250 -25.28 -12.78 -3.68
C LYS A 250 -26.02 -13.56 -2.58
N LYS A 251 -25.75 -14.87 -2.44
CA LYS A 251 -26.32 -15.69 -1.36
C LYS A 251 -25.65 -15.43 0.00
N LYS A 252 -24.31 -15.34 0.03
CA LYS A 252 -23.53 -15.26 1.28
C LYS A 252 -23.48 -13.86 1.91
N CYS A 253 -23.55 -12.79 1.12
CA CYS A 253 -23.36 -11.41 1.60
C CYS A 253 -24.37 -10.95 2.66
N LYS A 254 -25.51 -11.63 2.83
CA LYS A 254 -26.58 -11.25 3.78
C LYS A 254 -26.13 -11.19 5.24
N GLN A 255 -25.06 -11.89 5.59
CA GLN A 255 -24.54 -11.98 6.96
C GLN A 255 -23.33 -11.05 7.19
N PHE A 256 -22.96 -10.25 6.20
CA PHE A 256 -21.76 -9.42 6.25
C PHE A 256 -22.12 -7.93 6.22
N TYR A 257 -21.33 -7.14 6.92
CA TYR A 257 -21.47 -5.69 7.00
C TYR A 257 -20.15 -5.03 6.62
N ILE A 258 -20.22 -3.91 5.90
CA ILE A 258 -19.06 -3.11 5.54
C ILE A 258 -19.04 -1.82 6.35
N THR A 259 -17.85 -1.40 6.78
CA THR A 259 -17.59 -0.07 7.35
C THR A 259 -16.42 0.58 6.63
N ILE A 260 -16.31 1.90 6.77
CA ILE A 260 -15.19 2.70 6.28
C ILE A 260 -14.59 3.44 7.47
N ASN A 261 -13.27 3.42 7.59
CA ASN A 261 -12.48 4.14 8.58
C ASN A 261 -12.83 3.80 10.04
N LYS A 262 -13.40 2.61 10.30
CA LYS A 262 -13.86 2.25 11.65
C LYS A 262 -12.75 1.66 12.51
N ASP A 263 -11.88 0.83 11.92
CA ASP A 263 -10.87 0.08 12.67
C ASP A 263 -9.57 -0.06 11.86
N PHE A 264 -8.90 1.07 11.63
CA PHE A 264 -7.64 1.11 10.89
C PHE A 264 -6.57 0.20 11.50
N ASP A 265 -6.41 0.25 12.82
CA ASP A 265 -5.41 -0.56 13.53
C ASP A 265 -5.76 -2.05 13.43
N GLY A 266 -7.03 -2.43 13.55
CA GLY A 266 -7.48 -3.82 13.33
C GLY A 266 -7.24 -4.32 11.91
N VAL A 267 -7.39 -3.45 10.91
CA VAL A 267 -7.08 -3.77 9.50
C VAL A 267 -5.58 -3.96 9.28
N VAL A 268 -4.75 -3.04 9.78
CA VAL A 268 -3.27 -3.17 9.73
C VAL A 268 -2.83 -4.47 10.40
N ASN A 269 -3.35 -4.77 11.60
CA ASN A 269 -3.04 -5.99 12.32
C ASN A 269 -3.46 -7.23 11.54
N GLY A 270 -4.63 -7.24 10.91
CA GLY A 270 -5.08 -8.35 10.07
C GLY A 270 -4.22 -8.57 8.82
N ILE A 271 -3.71 -7.50 8.21
CA ILE A 271 -2.74 -7.58 7.10
C ILE A 271 -1.43 -8.23 7.58
N ILE A 272 -0.90 -7.78 8.73
CA ILE A 272 0.36 -8.30 9.29
C ILE A 272 0.20 -9.76 9.71
N GLU A 273 -0.92 -10.12 10.34
CA GLU A 273 -1.24 -11.50 10.70
C GLU A 273 -1.23 -12.41 9.45
N LYS A 274 -1.79 -11.92 8.34
CA LYS A 274 -1.95 -12.73 7.13
C LYS A 274 -0.67 -12.86 6.29
N HIS A 275 0.12 -11.79 6.19
CA HIS A 275 1.24 -11.69 5.24
C HIS A 275 2.59 -11.42 5.90
N GLY A 276 2.64 -11.31 7.22
CA GLY A 276 3.77 -10.72 7.95
C GLY A 276 3.89 -9.22 7.69
N GLN A 277 4.99 -8.61 8.12
CA GLN A 277 5.25 -7.19 7.82
C GLN A 277 5.36 -6.94 6.30
N ASN A 278 5.97 -7.88 5.56
CA ASN A 278 6.26 -7.76 4.13
C ASN A 278 6.82 -6.36 3.78
N TRP A 279 6.04 -5.51 3.10
CA TRP A 279 6.38 -4.12 2.78
C TRP A 279 5.74 -3.09 3.72
N LEU A 280 4.76 -3.49 4.54
CA LEU A 280 4.04 -2.64 5.49
C LEU A 280 4.78 -2.62 6.83
N TYR A 281 6.05 -2.19 6.82
CA TYR A 281 6.87 -2.09 8.03
C TYR A 281 6.32 -1.06 9.03
N PRO A 282 6.70 -1.12 10.32
CA PRO A 282 6.18 -0.22 11.35
C PRO A 282 6.28 1.27 11.01
N PHE A 283 7.35 1.71 10.34
CA PHE A 283 7.47 3.10 9.90
C PHE A 283 6.42 3.47 8.84
N ILE A 284 6.14 2.61 7.87
CA ILE A 284 5.06 2.85 6.89
C ILE A 284 3.70 2.86 7.57
N GLN A 285 3.45 1.95 8.51
CA GLN A 285 2.20 1.94 9.29
C GLN A 285 1.98 3.27 10.00
N LYS A 286 3.03 3.82 10.65
CA LYS A 286 3.00 5.13 11.30
C LYS A 286 2.70 6.25 10.33
N GLU A 287 3.34 6.27 9.16
CA GLU A 287 3.11 7.32 8.16
C GLU A 287 1.72 7.21 7.52
N PHE A 288 1.22 6.01 7.23
CA PHE A 288 -0.15 5.81 6.76
C PHE A 288 -1.18 6.23 7.81
N LYS A 289 -0.93 5.94 9.09
CA LYS A 289 -1.79 6.39 10.19
C LYS A 289 -1.87 7.91 10.29
N LYS A 290 -0.76 8.63 10.08
CA LYS A 290 -0.78 10.11 10.02
C LYS A 290 -1.68 10.64 8.90
N ILE A 291 -1.69 9.98 7.74
CA ILE A 291 -2.55 10.34 6.60
C ILE A 291 -4.01 10.03 6.93
N PHE A 292 -4.27 8.83 7.47
CA PHE A 292 -5.61 8.37 7.87
C PHE A 292 -6.26 9.29 8.91
N GLU A 293 -5.50 9.66 9.96
CA GLU A 293 -5.93 10.58 11.01
C GLU A 293 -5.95 12.04 10.55
N LYS A 294 -5.64 12.31 9.28
CA LYS A 294 -5.60 13.65 8.68
C LYS A 294 -4.63 14.63 9.37
N LYS A 295 -3.64 14.11 10.10
CA LYS A 295 -2.52 14.88 10.70
C LYS A 295 -1.57 15.42 9.64
N VAL A 296 -1.48 14.73 8.50
CA VAL A 296 -0.79 15.21 7.30
C VAL A 296 -1.76 15.13 6.13
N LYS A 297 -1.92 16.25 5.42
CA LYS A 297 -2.78 16.36 4.24
C LYS A 297 -1.96 16.83 3.04
N TYR A 298 -2.39 16.46 1.85
CA TYR A 298 -1.87 16.99 0.60
C TYR A 298 -2.97 16.89 -0.45
N LYS A 299 -3.44 18.04 -0.95
CA LYS A 299 -4.53 18.14 -1.92
C LYS A 299 -5.74 17.30 -1.46
N ASN A 300 -6.31 16.50 -2.35
CA ASN A 300 -7.48 15.64 -2.10
C ASN A 300 -7.11 14.17 -1.80
N VAL A 301 -5.88 13.90 -1.36
CA VAL A 301 -5.49 12.53 -0.97
C VAL A 301 -6.08 12.19 0.39
N GLN A 302 -6.75 11.04 0.48
CA GLN A 302 -7.18 10.47 1.76
C GLN A 302 -6.80 8.99 1.84
N MET A 303 -6.39 8.56 3.04
CA MET A 303 -6.15 7.15 3.36
C MET A 303 -7.37 6.57 4.06
N HIS A 304 -7.71 5.33 3.74
CA HIS A 304 -8.89 4.66 4.24
C HIS A 304 -8.58 3.24 4.71
N SER A 305 -9.29 2.82 5.75
CA SER A 305 -9.48 1.42 6.08
C SER A 305 -10.89 1.01 5.68
N ILE A 306 -11.02 -0.17 5.08
CA ILE A 306 -12.29 -0.81 4.78
C ILE A 306 -12.37 -2.05 5.62
N GLU A 307 -13.47 -2.22 6.34
CA GLU A 307 -13.66 -3.35 7.22
C GLU A 307 -14.87 -4.17 6.79
N LEU A 308 -14.71 -5.49 6.76
CA LEU A 308 -15.81 -6.42 6.58
C LEU A 308 -16.05 -7.20 7.87
N TRP A 309 -17.26 -7.08 8.39
CA TRP A 309 -17.71 -7.70 9.62
C TRP A 309 -18.63 -8.89 9.31
N HIS A 310 -18.47 -9.97 10.05
CA HIS A 310 -19.48 -11.03 10.17
C HIS A 310 -19.85 -11.09 11.64
N GLU A 311 -21.12 -10.88 11.95
CA GLU A 311 -21.56 -10.61 13.34
C GLU A 311 -20.80 -9.39 13.90
N ASN A 312 -19.97 -9.59 14.93
CA ASN A 312 -19.14 -8.56 15.56
C ASN A 312 -17.63 -8.79 15.32
N GLU A 313 -17.26 -9.72 14.44
CA GLU A 313 -15.87 -10.05 14.15
C GLU A 313 -15.39 -9.40 12.85
N LEU A 314 -14.20 -8.80 12.88
CA LEU A 314 -13.51 -8.30 11.69
C LEU A 314 -12.95 -9.49 10.89
N VAL A 315 -13.61 -9.85 9.80
CA VAL A 315 -13.32 -11.07 9.02
C VAL A 315 -12.59 -10.82 7.71
N ALA A 316 -12.56 -9.59 7.23
CA ALA A 316 -11.70 -9.12 6.16
C ALA A 316 -11.51 -7.61 6.28
N GLY A 317 -10.49 -7.08 5.63
CA GLY A 317 -10.29 -5.64 5.53
C GLY A 317 -9.22 -5.29 4.51
N GLU A 318 -9.20 -4.04 4.07
CA GLU A 318 -8.13 -3.50 3.22
C GLU A 318 -7.78 -2.05 3.57
N LEU A 319 -6.53 -1.69 3.32
CA LEU A 319 -6.10 -0.31 3.21
C LEU A 319 -6.20 0.12 1.76
N GLY A 320 -6.71 1.32 1.56
CA GLY A 320 -6.77 1.97 0.25
C GLY A 320 -6.68 3.48 0.39
N ASN A 321 -6.49 4.18 -0.72
CA ASN A 321 -6.51 5.64 -0.75
C ASN A 321 -7.45 6.16 -1.84
N THR A 322 -7.94 7.38 -1.65
CA THR A 322 -8.68 8.12 -2.67
C THR A 322 -7.89 9.31 -3.16
N VAL A 323 -8.04 9.62 -4.45
CA VAL A 323 -7.58 10.86 -5.08
C VAL A 323 -8.66 11.28 -6.07
N GLY A 324 -9.48 12.27 -5.68
CA GLY A 324 -10.71 12.58 -6.42
C GLY A 324 -11.58 11.33 -6.54
N SER A 325 -12.04 11.03 -7.76
CA SER A 325 -12.89 9.88 -8.07
C SER A 325 -12.09 8.63 -8.43
N VAL A 326 -10.83 8.54 -8.00
CA VAL A 326 -9.98 7.34 -8.10
C VAL A 326 -9.87 6.70 -6.71
N TYR A 327 -10.17 5.41 -6.61
CA TYR A 327 -9.89 4.60 -5.43
C TYR A 327 -8.79 3.59 -5.74
N THR A 328 -7.74 3.54 -4.93
CA THR A 328 -6.63 2.60 -5.08
C THR A 328 -6.61 1.62 -3.90
N SER A 329 -6.81 0.33 -4.16
CA SER A 329 -6.63 -0.74 -3.17
C SER A 329 -5.14 -1.06 -3.01
N LEU A 330 -4.62 -0.98 -1.78
CA LEU A 330 -3.19 -1.19 -1.51
C LEU A 330 -2.91 -2.63 -1.05
N THR A 331 -3.56 -3.06 0.03
CA THR A 331 -3.39 -4.40 0.60
C THR A 331 -4.54 -4.73 1.53
N GLY A 332 -4.82 -6.02 1.70
CA GLY A 332 -5.88 -6.48 2.57
C GLY A 332 -5.69 -7.91 3.04
N PHE A 333 -6.61 -8.36 3.87
CA PHE A 333 -6.62 -9.69 4.45
C PHE A 333 -8.04 -10.27 4.48
N GLN A 334 -8.12 -11.58 4.70
CA GLN A 334 -9.36 -12.26 5.04
C GLN A 334 -9.08 -13.40 6.02
N ARG A 335 -9.97 -13.57 6.99
CA ARG A 335 -10.00 -14.67 7.96
C ARG A 335 -11.09 -15.69 7.64
N LYS A 336 -12.17 -15.27 6.95
CA LYS A 336 -13.32 -16.12 6.63
C LYS A 336 -13.43 -16.40 5.13
N ASN A 337 -13.79 -17.63 4.78
CA ASN A 337 -13.97 -18.05 3.39
C ASN A 337 -14.97 -17.18 2.63
N SER A 338 -14.57 -16.70 1.46
CA SER A 338 -15.33 -15.78 0.59
C SER A 338 -15.45 -14.34 1.13
N ALA A 339 -14.90 -14.00 2.30
CA ALA A 339 -14.98 -12.65 2.85
C ALA A 339 -14.29 -11.64 1.94
N GLY A 340 -13.09 -11.92 1.43
CA GLY A 340 -12.39 -11.03 0.51
C GLY A 340 -13.19 -10.71 -0.75
N THR A 341 -13.77 -11.73 -1.41
CA THR A 341 -14.62 -11.50 -2.59
C THR A 341 -15.90 -10.73 -2.27
N ILE A 342 -16.51 -10.97 -1.10
CA ILE A 342 -17.69 -10.22 -0.65
C ILE A 342 -17.34 -8.76 -0.40
N GLN A 343 -16.22 -8.49 0.28
CA GLN A 343 -15.70 -7.14 0.50
C GLN A 343 -15.50 -6.41 -0.82
N LEU A 344 -14.78 -7.02 -1.77
CA LEU A 344 -14.55 -6.40 -3.08
C LEU A 344 -15.87 -6.11 -3.81
N CYS A 345 -16.84 -7.03 -3.80
CA CYS A 345 -18.13 -6.80 -4.43
C CYS A 345 -18.94 -5.69 -3.76
N ALA A 346 -18.92 -5.61 -2.42
CA ALA A 346 -19.60 -4.57 -1.67
C ALA A 346 -18.94 -3.20 -1.88
N LEU A 347 -17.61 -3.15 -1.79
CA LEU A 347 -16.81 -1.95 -2.05
C LEU A 347 -17.03 -1.42 -3.47
N ALA A 348 -17.03 -2.30 -4.48
CA ALA A 348 -17.35 -1.92 -5.86
C ALA A 348 -18.68 -1.16 -5.98
N LYS A 349 -19.72 -1.68 -5.32
CA LYS A 349 -21.06 -1.10 -5.37
C LYS A 349 -21.14 0.21 -4.58
N LEU A 350 -20.37 0.32 -3.50
CA LEU A 350 -20.26 1.56 -2.75
C LEU A 350 -19.53 2.64 -3.57
N LEU A 351 -18.41 2.29 -4.20
CA LEU A 351 -17.65 3.16 -5.10
C LEU A 351 -18.52 3.61 -6.30
N GLU A 352 -19.26 2.69 -6.92
CA GLU A 352 -20.20 2.99 -8.00
C GLU A 352 -21.28 3.99 -7.55
N PHE A 353 -21.90 3.73 -6.40
CA PHE A 353 -22.91 4.63 -5.82
C PHE A 353 -22.33 6.03 -5.50
N GLN A 354 -21.05 6.10 -5.14
CA GLN A 354 -20.34 7.34 -4.84
C GLN A 354 -19.64 7.95 -6.06
N ASN A 355 -20.02 7.53 -7.27
CA ASN A 355 -19.56 8.08 -8.54
C ASN A 355 -18.03 7.99 -8.76
N PHE A 356 -17.35 7.04 -8.09
CA PHE A 356 -15.95 6.75 -8.40
C PHE A 356 -15.83 6.26 -9.85
N GLN A 357 -14.88 6.82 -10.58
CA GLN A 357 -14.69 6.59 -12.01
C GLN A 357 -13.64 5.53 -12.30
N LEU A 358 -12.70 5.32 -11.38
CA LEU A 358 -11.61 4.36 -11.53
C LEU A 358 -11.34 3.66 -10.21
N TRP A 359 -11.35 2.34 -10.24
CA TRP A 359 -10.82 1.51 -9.18
C TRP A 359 -9.49 0.89 -9.63
N ASP A 360 -8.40 1.39 -9.06
CA ASP A 360 -7.06 0.84 -9.21
C ASP A 360 -6.84 -0.29 -8.20
N LEU A 361 -6.61 -1.49 -8.69
CA LEU A 361 -6.32 -2.67 -7.89
C LEU A 361 -4.80 -2.94 -7.82
N GLY A 362 -3.95 -2.10 -8.41
CA GLY A 362 -2.50 -2.29 -8.44
C GLY A 362 -2.08 -3.38 -9.42
N MET A 363 -1.31 -4.36 -8.94
CA MET A 363 -0.81 -5.47 -9.76
C MET A 363 -1.93 -6.42 -10.18
N LEU A 364 -1.84 -6.90 -11.42
CA LEU A 364 -2.72 -7.91 -11.98
C LEU A 364 -2.57 -9.27 -11.28
N LEU A 365 -3.68 -9.84 -10.84
CA LEU A 365 -3.75 -11.18 -10.25
C LEU A 365 -4.93 -11.96 -10.87
N PRO A 366 -4.85 -13.29 -11.03
CA PRO A 366 -5.89 -14.07 -11.69
C PRO A 366 -7.30 -13.84 -11.12
N TYR A 367 -7.45 -13.81 -9.79
CA TYR A 367 -8.73 -13.58 -9.14
C TYR A 367 -9.32 -12.18 -9.42
N LYS A 368 -8.49 -11.18 -9.73
CA LYS A 368 -8.95 -9.83 -10.08
C LYS A 368 -9.62 -9.83 -11.44
N LYS A 369 -9.07 -10.59 -12.39
CA LYS A 369 -9.71 -10.81 -13.71
C LYS A 369 -11.06 -11.49 -13.57
N GLU A 370 -11.17 -12.49 -12.70
CA GLU A 370 -12.44 -13.20 -12.45
C GLU A 370 -13.55 -12.28 -11.93
N ILE A 371 -13.20 -11.23 -11.17
CA ILE A 371 -14.16 -10.23 -10.68
C ILE A 371 -14.36 -9.05 -11.64
N GLY A 372 -13.73 -9.05 -12.83
CA GLY A 372 -13.96 -8.05 -13.87
C GLY A 372 -12.85 -7.02 -14.08
N SER A 373 -11.73 -7.11 -13.36
CA SER A 373 -10.59 -6.21 -13.58
C SER A 373 -10.00 -6.39 -14.97
N LYS A 374 -9.53 -5.30 -15.57
CA LYS A 374 -8.87 -5.28 -16.87
C LYS A 374 -7.40 -4.90 -16.71
N GLU A 375 -6.59 -5.34 -17.66
CA GLU A 375 -5.23 -4.85 -17.85
C GLU A 375 -5.28 -3.50 -18.54
N ILE A 376 -4.68 -2.49 -17.93
CA ILE A 376 -4.55 -1.14 -18.47
C ILE A 376 -3.06 -0.82 -18.62
N PRO A 377 -2.57 -0.52 -19.84
CA PRO A 377 -1.20 -0.07 -20.04
C PRO A 377 -0.89 1.20 -19.24
N MET A 378 0.36 1.33 -18.78
CA MET A 378 0.80 2.46 -17.94
C MET A 378 0.33 3.83 -18.47
N LYS A 379 0.52 4.10 -19.76
CA LYS A 379 0.10 5.37 -20.37
C LYS A 379 -1.42 5.59 -20.24
N GLU A 380 -2.23 4.58 -20.55
CA GLU A 380 -3.69 4.67 -20.42
C GLU A 380 -4.12 4.85 -18.96
N PHE A 381 -3.42 4.19 -18.02
CA PHE A 381 -3.67 4.37 -16.60
C PHE A 381 -3.45 5.83 -16.18
N PHE A 382 -2.31 6.44 -16.51
CA PHE A 382 -2.04 7.83 -16.15
C PHE A 382 -2.97 8.82 -16.87
N ASP A 383 -3.35 8.55 -18.12
CA ASP A 383 -4.35 9.35 -18.84
C ASP A 383 -5.71 9.35 -18.08
N LYS A 384 -6.16 8.18 -17.58
CA LYS A 384 -7.37 8.07 -16.75
C LYS A 384 -7.19 8.69 -15.37
N HIS A 385 -6.09 8.40 -14.68
CA HIS A 385 -5.78 8.93 -13.34
C HIS A 385 -5.78 10.45 -13.36
N ARG A 386 -5.08 11.08 -14.32
CA ARG A 386 -5.05 12.55 -14.47
C ARG A 386 -6.42 13.14 -14.74
N LYS A 387 -7.26 12.46 -15.51
CA LYS A 387 -8.64 12.90 -15.75
C LYS A 387 -9.48 12.86 -14.47
N PHE A 388 -9.36 11.79 -13.69
CA PHE A 388 -10.25 11.50 -12.56
C PHE A 388 -9.75 12.03 -11.22
N LYS A 389 -8.45 12.33 -11.06
CA LYS A 389 -7.87 12.89 -9.83
C LYS A 389 -8.45 14.27 -9.44
N TYR A 390 -9.09 14.97 -10.38
CA TYR A 390 -9.73 16.27 -10.17
C TYR A 390 -11.26 16.21 -10.05
N ILE A 391 -11.87 15.05 -10.27
CA ILE A 391 -13.32 14.89 -10.09
C ILE A 391 -13.55 14.56 -8.62
N ASP A 392 -14.37 15.35 -7.93
CA ASP A 392 -14.66 15.11 -6.52
C ASP A 392 -15.59 13.89 -6.34
N ALA A 393 -15.34 13.12 -5.29
CA ALA A 393 -16.17 11.98 -4.91
C ALA A 393 -16.09 11.79 -3.39
N GLU A 394 -17.24 11.83 -2.72
CA GLU A 394 -17.30 11.61 -1.28
C GLU A 394 -17.25 10.11 -0.97
N PHE A 395 -16.30 9.69 -0.12
CA PHE A 395 -16.14 8.28 0.24
C PHE A 395 -16.47 8.03 1.72
N LYS A 396 -17.70 7.57 1.96
CA LYS A 396 -18.25 7.28 3.29
C LYS A 396 -19.31 6.18 3.25
N VAL A 397 -19.64 5.58 4.40
CA VAL A 397 -20.86 4.76 4.47
C VAL A 397 -22.05 5.72 4.59
N PRO A 398 -23.02 5.70 3.65
CA PRO A 398 -23.94 6.81 3.52
C PRO A 398 -25.06 6.86 4.58
N PHE A 399 -25.40 5.76 5.28
CA PHE A 399 -26.61 5.72 6.12
C PHE A 399 -26.51 5.08 7.51
N MET A 400 -25.36 4.57 7.95
CA MET A 400 -25.16 4.03 9.31
C MET A 400 -23.66 3.87 9.57
N ASP A 401 -23.26 3.63 10.82
CA ASP A 401 -21.89 3.23 11.16
C ASP A 401 -21.45 1.91 10.48
N LYS A 402 -22.42 1.06 10.07
CA LYS A 402 -22.19 -0.18 9.30
C LYS A 402 -23.31 -0.51 8.35
N LEU A 403 -22.99 -1.01 7.15
CA LEU A 403 -23.96 -1.28 6.09
C LEU A 403 -23.96 -2.76 5.69
N ASN A 404 -25.13 -3.41 5.67
CA ASN A 404 -25.21 -4.79 5.20
C ASN A 404 -24.85 -4.90 3.72
N CYS A 405 -23.93 -5.81 3.39
CA CYS A 405 -23.42 -5.98 2.04
C CYS A 405 -24.51 -6.36 1.03
N ALA A 406 -25.59 -7.00 1.47
CA ALA A 406 -26.69 -7.37 0.59
C ALA A 406 -27.51 -6.18 0.07
N VAL A 407 -27.50 -5.03 0.76
CA VAL A 407 -28.13 -3.79 0.27
C VAL A 407 -27.40 -3.30 -0.96
N LEU A 408 -26.08 -3.10 -0.83
CA LEU A 408 -25.19 -2.66 -1.90
C LEU A 408 -25.23 -3.62 -3.09
N ILE A 409 -25.06 -4.92 -2.82
CA ILE A 409 -24.92 -5.94 -3.88
C ILE A 409 -26.23 -6.17 -4.67
N ARG A 410 -27.39 -5.92 -4.07
CA ARG A 410 -28.68 -6.06 -4.78
C ARG A 410 -29.04 -4.81 -5.59
N GLY A 411 -28.26 -3.73 -5.51
CA GLY A 411 -28.56 -2.48 -6.19
C GLY A 411 -29.81 -1.81 -5.65
N ILE A 412 -30.15 -2.07 -4.39
CA ILE A 412 -31.19 -1.29 -3.70
C ILE A 412 -30.53 0.04 -3.35
N ASP A 413 -31.20 1.15 -3.68
CA ASP A 413 -30.74 2.48 -3.32
C ASP A 413 -30.50 2.53 -1.81
N PRO A 414 -29.24 2.69 -1.35
CA PRO A 414 -28.93 2.74 0.07
C PRO A 414 -29.65 3.88 0.79
N SER A 415 -30.10 4.92 0.06
CA SER A 415 -30.83 6.08 0.58
C SER A 415 -32.31 5.83 0.83
N ASP A 416 -32.84 4.65 0.48
CA ASP A 416 -34.22 4.28 0.75
C ASP A 416 -34.47 4.14 2.27
N PRO A 417 -35.34 4.97 2.87
CA PRO A 417 -35.62 4.94 4.31
C PRO A 417 -36.25 3.62 4.79
N THR A 418 -36.81 2.80 3.90
CA THR A 418 -37.36 1.48 4.25
C THR A 418 -36.27 0.44 4.59
N ILE A 419 -35.04 0.66 4.15
CA ILE A 419 -33.88 -0.15 4.54
C ILE A 419 -33.54 0.07 6.01
N GLN A 420 -33.75 1.29 6.52
CA GLN A 420 -33.49 1.65 7.93
C GLN A 420 -34.35 0.84 8.90
N LEU A 421 -35.55 0.42 8.48
CA LEU A 421 -36.51 -0.34 9.29
C LEU A 421 -36.32 -1.87 9.23
N THR A 422 -35.53 -2.37 8.28
CA THR A 422 -35.45 -3.81 7.96
C THR A 422 -34.07 -4.43 8.19
N GLN A 423 -33.07 -3.61 8.50
CA GLN A 423 -31.78 -4.09 9.00
C GLN A 423 -32.00 -4.58 10.44
N PRO A 424 -31.64 -5.82 10.79
CA PRO A 424 -31.67 -6.23 12.18
C PRO A 424 -30.73 -5.31 12.95
N ASN A 425 -31.27 -4.62 13.97
CA ASN A 425 -30.45 -3.86 14.91
C ASN A 425 -29.34 -4.78 15.40
N PRO A 426 -28.08 -4.34 15.36
CA PRO A 426 -27.00 -5.09 15.97
C PRO A 426 -27.19 -5.00 17.48
N THR A 427 -27.68 -6.09 18.08
CA THR A 427 -27.60 -6.33 19.52
C THR A 427 -26.16 -6.47 19.97
#